data_AF-A0A2G4IEX5-F1
#
_entry.id   AF-A0A2G4IEX5-F1
#
_cell.length_a   1.000
_cell.length_b   1.000
_cell.length_c   1.000
_cell.angle_alpha   90.00
_cell.angle_beta   90.00
_cell.angle_gamma   90.00
#
_symmetry.space_group_name_H-M   'P 1'
#
loop_
_entity.id
_entity.type
_entity.pdbx_description
1 polymer ?
#
loop_
_entity_poly.entity_id
_entity_poly.type
_entity_poly.pdbx_seq_one_letter_code
_entity_poly.pdbx_strand_id
1 'polypeptide(L)'
;MNDSPLFATVRAETPMGTRVGLTLLFVGASAIGVAYAAAIVQGQAPAWAPWCLAIGSAATTVGLFVIGAATRRALSRPVAIFLTGLFALLLASFGAALEMAPGEASGGPLLFGLPVRLAIVFYGVGVVPLVVLPVVFGLTFGRTPRADGGSS
;
A
#
# COMPACT_ATOMS: atom_id res chain seq x y z
N MET A 1 28.54 18.73 35.76
CA MET A 1 27.59 19.20 34.74
C MET A 1 28.31 19.17 33.40
N ASN A 2 28.18 18.07 32.66
CA ASN A 2 28.71 17.94 31.30
C ASN A 2 27.56 17.37 30.47
N ASP A 3 26.90 18.24 29.73
CA ASP A 3 25.84 17.87 28.80
C ASP A 3 26.50 17.20 27.60
N SER A 4 26.43 15.86 27.55
CA SER A 4 27.02 15.05 26.49
C SER A 4 26.46 15.47 25.11
N PRO A 5 27.29 16.00 24.19
CA PRO A 5 26.86 16.41 22.85
C PRO A 5 26.41 15.22 21.97
N LEU A 6 26.59 13.98 22.46
CA LEU A 6 26.23 12.72 21.81
C LEU A 6 24.70 12.53 21.67
N PHE A 7 23.89 13.13 22.56
CA PHE A 7 22.43 13.10 22.45
C PHE A 7 21.84 14.26 21.64
N ALA A 8 22.59 15.36 21.49
CA ALA A 8 22.15 16.53 20.71
C ALA A 8 22.15 16.24 19.20
N THR A 9 23.05 15.38 18.72
CA THR A 9 23.15 14.94 17.31
C THR A 9 22.15 13.86 16.92
N VAL A 10 21.46 13.21 17.87
CA VAL A 10 20.38 12.23 17.60
C VAL A 10 19.03 12.90 17.38
N ARG A 11 18.97 14.24 17.36
CA ARG A 11 17.93 14.95 16.62
C ARG A 11 18.18 14.81 15.11
N ALA A 12 18.30 13.56 14.66
CA ALA A 12 18.25 13.20 13.27
C ALA A 12 16.94 13.79 12.76
N GLU A 13 17.06 14.78 11.86
CA GLU A 13 15.95 15.22 11.05
C GLU A 13 15.37 13.96 10.43
N THR A 14 14.25 13.49 10.99
CA THR A 14 13.56 12.33 10.47
C THR A 14 13.23 12.70 9.05
N PRO A 15 13.84 12.03 8.05
CA PRO A 15 13.68 12.45 6.67
C PRO A 15 12.19 12.46 6.36
N MET A 16 11.74 13.50 5.66
CA MET A 16 10.31 13.81 5.50
C MET A 16 9.49 12.60 5.03
N GLY A 17 10.10 11.70 4.24
CA GLY A 17 9.52 10.41 3.85
C GLY A 17 9.21 9.46 5.01
N THR A 18 10.11 9.31 5.99
CA THR A 18 9.87 8.45 7.18
C THR A 18 8.70 8.98 8.01
N ARG A 19 8.59 10.31 8.17
CA ARG A 19 7.45 10.93 8.88
C ARG A 19 6.15 10.63 8.17
N VAL A 20 6.09 10.87 6.86
CA VAL A 20 4.90 10.60 6.03
C VAL A 20 4.50 9.13 6.11
N GLY A 21 5.46 8.21 5.99
CA GLY A 21 5.20 6.77 6.08
C GLY A 21 4.65 6.34 7.43
N LEU A 22 5.21 6.87 8.54
CA LEU A 22 4.70 6.62 9.89
C LEU A 22 3.29 7.20 10.08
N THR A 23 3.03 8.42 9.60
CA THR A 23 1.70 9.03 9.68
C THR A 23 0.67 8.18 8.94
N LEU A 24 0.97 7.74 7.72
CA LEU A 24 0.10 6.86 6.94
C LEU A 24 -0.17 5.53 7.67
N LEU A 25 0.86 4.93 8.23
CA LEU A 25 0.77 3.68 8.98
C LEU A 25 -0.13 3.83 10.22
N PHE A 26 0.12 4.84 11.06
CA PHE A 26 -0.63 5.03 12.29
C PHE A 26 -2.08 5.45 12.02
N VAL A 27 -2.31 6.37 11.09
CA VAL A 27 -3.67 6.79 10.71
C VAL A 27 -4.43 5.62 10.10
N GLY A 28 -3.80 4.84 9.22
CA GLY A 28 -4.40 3.67 8.61
C GLY A 28 -4.76 2.58 9.61
N ALA A 29 -3.83 2.23 10.50
CA ALA A 29 -4.06 1.25 11.57
C ALA A 29 -5.16 1.70 12.54
N SER A 30 -5.18 2.99 12.89
CA SER A 30 -6.23 3.56 13.75
C SER A 30 -7.60 3.50 13.08
N ALA A 31 -7.68 3.83 11.77
CA ALA A 31 -8.94 3.73 11.02
C ALA A 31 -9.49 2.30 10.98
N ILE A 32 -8.61 1.29 10.81
CA ILE A 32 -8.98 -0.13 10.89
C ILE A 32 -9.51 -0.47 12.29
N GLY A 33 -8.81 -0.02 13.34
CA GLY A 33 -9.22 -0.24 14.73
C GLY A 33 -10.59 0.37 15.04
N VAL A 34 -10.84 1.59 14.57
CA VAL A 34 -12.13 2.28 14.73
C VAL A 34 -13.26 1.53 14.01
N ALA A 35 -13.01 1.04 12.79
CA ALA A 35 -13.99 0.26 12.04
C ALA A 35 -14.40 -1.01 12.79
N TYR A 36 -13.42 -1.76 13.32
CA TYR A 36 -13.68 -2.96 14.10
C TYR A 36 -14.37 -2.66 15.43
N ALA A 37 -13.90 -1.65 16.17
CA ALA A 37 -14.51 -1.26 17.44
C ALA A 37 -15.98 -0.86 17.24
N ALA A 38 -16.29 -0.11 16.17
CA ALA A 38 -17.66 0.28 15.87
C ALA A 38 -18.56 -0.91 15.52
N ALA A 39 -18.06 -1.88 14.75
CA ALA A 39 -18.80 -3.10 14.43
C ALA A 39 -19.12 -3.93 15.70
N ILE A 40 -18.18 -4.00 16.65
CA ILE A 40 -18.37 -4.73 17.91
C ILE A 40 -19.37 -4.00 18.82
N VAL A 41 -19.21 -2.68 18.99
CA VAL A 41 -20.07 -1.89 19.90
C VAL A 41 -21.51 -1.81 19.40
N GLN A 42 -21.72 -1.71 18.09
CA GLN A 42 -23.05 -1.55 17.51
C GLN A 42 -23.73 -2.89 17.17
N GLY A 43 -22.98 -4.02 17.22
CA GLY A 43 -23.48 -5.34 16.85
C GLY A 43 -23.83 -5.51 15.36
N GLN A 44 -23.66 -4.45 14.57
CA GLN A 44 -23.83 -4.38 13.12
C GLN A 44 -22.74 -3.47 12.56
N ALA A 45 -22.25 -3.74 11.36
CA ALA A 45 -21.24 -2.90 10.72
C ALA A 45 -21.88 -1.60 10.19
N PRO A 46 -21.46 -0.41 10.67
CA PRO A 46 -21.91 0.85 10.10
C PRO A 46 -21.49 0.97 8.63
N ALA A 47 -22.28 1.66 7.80
CA ALA A 47 -22.00 1.81 6.36
C ALA A 47 -20.63 2.46 6.05
N TRP A 48 -20.06 3.25 6.97
CA TRP A 48 -18.75 3.87 6.82
C TRP A 48 -17.59 2.97 7.26
N ALA A 49 -17.83 1.93 8.07
CA ALA A 49 -16.78 1.08 8.61
C ALA A 49 -16.00 0.31 7.52
N PRO A 50 -16.64 -0.23 6.47
CA PRO A 50 -15.91 -0.84 5.35
C PRO A 50 -15.01 0.14 4.61
N TRP A 51 -15.41 1.41 4.49
CA TRP A 51 -14.57 2.46 3.88
C TRP A 51 -13.32 2.75 4.74
N CYS A 52 -13.46 2.76 6.06
CA CYS A 52 -12.31 2.87 6.96
C CYS A 52 -11.35 1.68 6.82
N LEU A 53 -11.85 0.47 6.60
CA LEU A 53 -11.00 -0.71 6.31
C LEU A 53 -10.28 -0.58 4.96
N ALA A 54 -10.99 -0.16 3.92
CA ALA A 54 -10.43 0.03 2.58
C ALA A 54 -9.32 1.09 2.57
N ILE A 55 -9.61 2.28 3.09
CA ILE A 55 -8.65 3.39 3.15
C ILE A 55 -7.50 3.04 4.10
N GLY A 56 -7.83 2.46 5.26
CA GLY A 56 -6.83 2.14 6.29
C GLY A 56 -5.84 1.07 5.86
N SER A 57 -6.30 0.03 5.16
CA SER A 57 -5.44 -1.03 4.61
C SER A 57 -4.54 -0.51 3.48
N ALA A 58 -5.07 0.33 2.58
CA ALA A 58 -4.30 0.98 1.53
C ALA A 58 -3.23 1.92 2.10
N ALA A 59 -3.60 2.77 3.06
CA ALA A 59 -2.68 3.70 3.73
C ALA A 59 -1.59 2.98 4.51
N THR A 60 -1.94 1.91 5.24
CA THR A 60 -0.99 1.08 6.00
C THR A 60 0.04 0.43 5.06
N THR A 61 -0.43 -0.17 3.98
CA THR A 61 0.43 -0.86 2.99
C THR A 61 1.40 0.12 2.34
N VAL A 62 0.91 1.26 1.86
CA VAL A 62 1.77 2.29 1.24
C VAL A 62 2.68 2.94 2.28
N GLY A 63 2.22 3.17 3.51
CA GLY A 63 3.04 3.68 4.60
C GLY A 63 4.26 2.80 4.88
N LEU A 64 4.08 1.48 4.91
CA LEU A 64 5.18 0.52 5.06
C LEU A 64 6.18 0.60 3.89
N PHE A 65 5.71 0.69 2.65
CA PHE A 65 6.59 0.84 1.49
C PHE A 65 7.34 2.18 1.50
N VAL A 66 6.68 3.26 1.90
CA VAL A 66 7.31 4.59 2.05
C VAL A 66 8.40 4.53 3.12
N ILE A 67 8.16 3.89 4.27
CA ILE A 67 9.18 3.69 5.32
C ILE A 67 10.36 2.88 4.76
N GLY A 68 10.10 1.78 4.04
CA GLY A 68 11.14 0.97 3.40
C GLY A 68 11.98 1.76 2.40
N ALA A 69 11.33 2.53 1.52
CA ALA A 69 11.99 3.38 0.55
C ALA A 69 12.80 4.52 1.21
N ALA A 70 12.25 5.14 2.26
CA ALA A 70 12.93 6.19 3.03
C ALA A 70 14.18 5.67 3.74
N THR A 71 14.10 4.47 4.33
CA THR A 71 15.23 3.83 5.00
C THR A 71 16.42 3.59 4.05
N ARG A 72 16.13 3.32 2.77
CA ARG A 72 17.16 3.15 1.72
C ARG A 72 17.49 4.43 0.95
N ARG A 73 16.94 5.59 1.35
CA ARG A 73 17.03 6.88 0.61
C ARG A 73 16.62 6.74 -0.88
N ALA A 74 15.68 5.85 -1.17
CA ALA A 74 15.25 5.47 -2.52
C ALA A 74 13.92 6.13 -2.94
N LEU A 75 13.47 7.17 -2.23
CA LEU A 75 12.28 7.97 -2.56
C LEU A 75 12.56 8.88 -3.76
N SER A 76 12.62 8.26 -4.93
CA SER A 76 12.70 8.96 -6.21
C SER A 76 11.29 9.28 -6.73
N ARG A 77 11.18 10.25 -7.66
CA ARG A 77 9.90 10.61 -8.30
C ARG A 77 9.18 9.40 -8.94
N PRO A 78 9.86 8.49 -9.66
CA PRO A 78 9.23 7.27 -10.19
C PRO A 78 8.65 6.37 -9.08
N VAL A 79 9.36 6.22 -7.96
CA VAL A 79 8.90 5.43 -6.82
C VAL A 79 7.67 6.07 -6.18
N ALA A 80 7.66 7.40 -6.02
CA ALA A 80 6.50 8.11 -5.50
C ALA A 80 5.26 7.95 -6.42
N ILE A 81 5.44 8.01 -7.74
CA ILE A 81 4.36 7.75 -8.72
C ILE A 81 3.85 6.31 -8.58
N PHE A 82 4.75 5.32 -8.50
CA PHE A 82 4.38 3.92 -8.31
C PHE A 82 3.58 3.71 -7.03
N LEU A 83 4.04 4.26 -5.90
CA LEU A 83 3.35 4.13 -4.61
C LEU A 83 1.99 4.83 -4.60
N THR A 84 1.87 5.97 -5.28
CA THR A 84 0.59 6.67 -5.47
C THR A 84 -0.36 5.84 -6.33
N GLY A 85 0.15 5.25 -7.42
CA GLY A 85 -0.63 4.34 -8.26
C GLY A 85 -1.08 3.09 -7.52
N LEU A 86 -0.21 2.52 -6.67
CA LEU A 86 -0.55 1.38 -5.82
C LEU A 86 -1.65 1.74 -4.82
N PHE A 87 -1.56 2.90 -4.16
CA PHE A 87 -2.62 3.38 -3.28
C PHE A 87 -3.95 3.52 -4.01
N ALA A 88 -3.95 4.15 -5.20
CA ALA A 88 -5.14 4.33 -6.02
C ALA A 88 -5.72 2.98 -6.48
N LEU A 89 -4.88 2.03 -6.87
CA LEU A 89 -5.27 0.68 -7.27
C LEU A 89 -5.93 -0.07 -6.10
N LEU A 90 -5.29 -0.07 -4.93
CA LEU A 90 -5.84 -0.67 -3.70
C LEU A 90 -7.20 -0.08 -3.37
N LEU A 91 -7.29 1.25 -3.34
CA LEU A 91 -8.52 1.96 -3.00
C LEU A 91 -9.62 1.72 -4.03
N ALA A 92 -9.29 1.67 -5.32
CA ALA A 92 -10.24 1.38 -6.39
C ALA A 92 -10.75 -0.07 -6.31
N SER A 93 -9.86 -1.04 -6.07
CA SER A 93 -10.27 -2.45 -5.92
C SER A 93 -11.19 -2.67 -4.73
N PHE A 94 -10.84 -2.10 -3.56
CA PHE A 94 -11.70 -2.20 -2.38
C PHE A 94 -13.00 -1.40 -2.55
N GLY A 95 -12.94 -0.18 -3.07
CA GLY A 95 -14.12 0.65 -3.33
C GLY A 95 -15.08 -0.02 -4.30
N ALA A 96 -14.59 -0.57 -5.41
CA ALA A 96 -15.41 -1.32 -6.36
C ALA A 96 -16.05 -2.55 -5.70
N ALA A 97 -15.33 -3.26 -4.83
CA ALA A 97 -15.88 -4.41 -4.11
C ALA A 97 -16.93 -4.01 -3.04
N LEU A 98 -16.92 -2.76 -2.56
CA LEU A 98 -17.91 -2.23 -1.61
C LEU A 98 -19.19 -1.78 -2.29
N GLU A 99 -19.09 -1.20 -3.49
CA GLU A 99 -20.26 -0.79 -4.31
C GLU A 99 -21.05 -1.98 -4.86
N MET A 100 -20.46 -3.18 -4.85
CA MET A 100 -21.16 -4.39 -5.26
C MET A 100 -22.14 -4.88 -4.19
N ALA A 101 -23.37 -5.19 -4.62
CA ALA A 101 -24.45 -5.61 -3.74
C ALA A 101 -24.04 -6.78 -2.82
N PRO A 102 -24.34 -6.71 -1.51
CA PRO A 102 -24.11 -7.83 -0.60
C PRO A 102 -25.08 -8.97 -0.95
N GLY A 103 -24.64 -9.96 -1.74
CA GLY A 103 -25.56 -11.03 -2.14
C GLY A 103 -25.07 -12.04 -3.16
N GLU A 104 -23.77 -12.07 -3.49
CA GLU A 104 -23.21 -13.11 -4.36
C GLU A 104 -23.11 -14.45 -3.60
N ALA A 105 -24.26 -15.02 -3.24
CA ALA A 105 -24.40 -16.37 -2.73
C ALA A 105 -24.84 -17.31 -3.86
N SER A 106 -24.19 -18.48 -3.93
CA SER A 106 -24.48 -19.66 -4.77
C SER A 106 -25.31 -19.41 -6.04
N GLY A 107 -24.70 -18.83 -7.08
CA GLY A 107 -25.34 -18.64 -8.39
C GLY A 107 -24.98 -17.36 -9.13
N GLY A 108 -24.29 -16.42 -8.47
CA GLY A 108 -23.77 -15.21 -9.12
C GLY A 108 -22.69 -15.49 -10.17
N PRO A 109 -22.46 -14.56 -11.12
CA PRO A 109 -21.42 -14.70 -12.12
C PRO A 109 -20.05 -14.94 -11.48
N LEU A 110 -19.34 -15.95 -11.96
CA LEU A 110 -17.98 -16.27 -11.52
C LEU A 110 -16.99 -15.69 -12.53
N LEU A 111 -16.02 -14.93 -12.05
CA LEU A 111 -14.85 -14.55 -12.83
C LEU A 111 -13.73 -15.53 -12.49
N PHE A 112 -13.38 -16.39 -13.46
CA PHE A 112 -12.35 -17.41 -13.32
C PHE A 112 -12.51 -18.31 -12.08
N GLY A 113 -13.75 -18.60 -11.70
CA GLY A 113 -14.09 -19.47 -10.56
C GLY A 113 -14.23 -18.75 -9.22
N LEU A 114 -14.10 -17.43 -9.16
CA LEU A 114 -14.36 -16.63 -7.95
C LEU A 114 -15.60 -15.73 -8.11
N PRO A 115 -16.35 -15.47 -7.02
CA PRO A 115 -17.34 -14.38 -6.99
C PRO A 115 -16.68 -13.06 -7.41
N VAL A 116 -17.42 -12.24 -8.16
CA VAL A 116 -16.89 -11.01 -8.79
C VAL A 116 -16.22 -10.10 -7.76
N ARG A 117 -16.80 -9.93 -6.57
CA ARG A 117 -16.20 -9.13 -5.49
C ARG A 117 -14.81 -9.62 -5.09
N LEU A 118 -14.65 -10.94 -4.93
CA LEU A 118 -13.36 -11.53 -4.60
C LEU A 118 -12.39 -11.43 -5.78
N ALA A 119 -12.87 -11.69 -7.00
CA ALA A 119 -12.07 -11.57 -8.21
C ALA A 119 -11.46 -10.18 -8.37
N ILE A 120 -12.23 -9.10 -8.16
CA ILE A 120 -11.73 -7.72 -8.26
C ILE A 120 -10.61 -7.46 -7.25
N VAL A 121 -10.80 -7.89 -6.00
CA VAL A 121 -9.79 -7.69 -4.94
C VAL A 121 -8.55 -8.55 -5.22
N PHE A 122 -8.70 -9.84 -5.49
CA PHE A 122 -7.56 -10.74 -5.71
C PHE A 122 -6.81 -10.42 -7.01
N TYR A 123 -7.50 -10.11 -8.10
CA TYR A 123 -6.84 -9.78 -9.35
C TYR A 123 -6.28 -8.36 -9.35
N GLY A 124 -7.02 -7.38 -8.82
CA GLY A 124 -6.56 -6.01 -8.73
C GLY A 124 -5.40 -5.84 -7.75
N VAL A 125 -5.47 -6.43 -6.56
CA VAL A 125 -4.47 -6.26 -5.51
C VAL A 125 -3.36 -7.30 -5.59
N GLY A 126 -3.67 -8.53 -6.00
CA GLY A 126 -2.70 -9.64 -6.07
C GLY A 126 -2.03 -9.75 -7.44
N VAL A 127 -2.82 -9.91 -8.51
CA VAL A 127 -2.28 -10.25 -9.83
C VAL A 127 -1.65 -9.04 -10.53
N VAL A 128 -2.30 -7.87 -10.51
CA VAL A 128 -1.78 -6.69 -11.21
C VAL A 128 -0.38 -6.30 -10.71
N PRO A 129 -0.12 -6.13 -9.39
CA PRO A 129 1.24 -5.82 -8.92
C PRO A 129 2.23 -6.93 -9.24
N LEU A 130 1.80 -8.20 -9.16
CA LEU A 130 2.65 -9.37 -9.43
C LEU A 130 3.11 -9.43 -10.89
N VAL A 131 2.35 -8.88 -11.83
CA VAL A 131 2.75 -8.76 -13.24
C VAL A 131 3.51 -7.46 -13.51
N VAL A 132 3.04 -6.35 -12.94
CA VAL A 132 3.62 -5.01 -13.19
C VAL A 132 5.03 -4.90 -12.61
N LEU A 133 5.28 -5.40 -11.41
CA LEU A 133 6.59 -5.31 -10.76
C LEU A 133 7.70 -5.99 -11.58
N PRO A 134 7.57 -7.26 -12.00
CA PRO A 134 8.57 -7.91 -12.85
C PRO A 134 8.79 -7.20 -14.18
N VAL A 135 7.74 -6.69 -14.83
CA VAL A 135 7.86 -5.97 -16.10
C VAL A 135 8.65 -4.68 -15.92
N VAL A 136 8.29 -3.86 -14.93
CA VAL A 136 9.01 -2.61 -14.62
C VAL A 136 10.46 -2.91 -14.23
N PHE A 137 10.68 -3.96 -13.44
CA PHE A 137 12.01 -4.42 -13.07
C PHE A 137 12.83 -4.82 -14.30
N GLY A 138 12.30 -5.68 -15.17
CA GLY A 138 12.97 -6.12 -16.40
C GLY A 138 13.34 -4.97 -17.34
N LEU A 139 12.44 -3.99 -17.49
CA LEU A 139 12.69 -2.77 -18.27
C LEU A 139 13.76 -1.86 -17.66
N THR A 140 13.99 -1.96 -16.35
CA THR A 140 15.03 -1.19 -15.65
C THR A 140 16.41 -1.83 -15.83
N PHE A 141 16.51 -3.16 -15.78
CA PHE A 141 17.80 -3.86 -15.97
C PHE A 141 18.30 -3.82 -17.41
N GLY A 142 17.42 -3.87 -18.40
CA GLY A 142 17.79 -3.78 -19.82
C GLY A 142 18.42 -2.44 -20.23
N ARG A 143 18.40 -1.42 -19.36
CA ARG A 143 18.98 -0.10 -19.61
C ARG A 143 20.34 0.13 -18.96
N THR A 144 20.86 -0.82 -18.18
CA THR A 144 22.22 -0.70 -17.62
C THR A 144 23.20 -1.08 -18.73
N PRO A 145 24.08 -0.18 -19.21
CA PRO A 145 25.10 -0.55 -20.17
C PRO A 145 25.94 -1.68 -19.56
N ARG A 146 26.11 -2.76 -20.33
CA ARG A 146 27.12 -3.78 -20.02
C ARG A 146 28.46 -3.08 -19.82
N ALA A 147 29.14 -3.31 -18.71
CA ALA A 147 30.50 -2.81 -18.46
C ALA A 147 31.52 -3.62 -19.27
N ASP A 148 31.22 -3.87 -20.55
CA ASP A 148 31.96 -4.73 -21.45
C ASP A 148 32.61 -3.82 -22.50
N GLY A 149 33.40 -2.87 -22.00
CA GLY A 149 34.53 -2.36 -22.76
C GLY A 149 35.62 -3.42 -22.72
N GLY A 150 35.55 -4.38 -23.64
CA GLY A 150 36.51 -5.46 -23.79
C GLY A 150 36.62 -5.87 -25.24
N SER A 151 37.51 -5.19 -25.96
CA SER A 151 37.96 -5.53 -27.30
C SER A 151 38.55 -6.93 -27.37
N SER A 152 38.04 -7.75 -28.29
CA SER A 152 38.82 -8.65 -29.14
C SER A 152 37.94 -9.13 -30.28
#